data_AF-A0A2J0M4Z8-F1
#
_entry.id   AF-A0A2J0M4Z8-F1
#
_cell.length_a   1.000
_cell.length_b   1.000
_cell.length_c   1.000
_cell.angle_alpha   90.00
_cell.angle_beta   90.00
_cell.angle_gamma   90.00
#
_symmetry.space_group_name_H-M   'P 1'
#
loop_
_entity.id
_entity.type
_entity.pdbx_description
1 polymer ?
#
loop_
_entity_poly.entity_id
_entity_poly.type
_entity_poly.pdbx_seq_one_letter_code
_entity_poly.pdbx_strand_id
1 'polypeptide(L)'
;MFNNILERFKQIPMEKLYLWLAIPIGLIFLFLMPPFQVPDEGAHYFKALNLAQGQITCGGQVSAPANYVSLPSDTMLVKIKGEDRKKISGSKIKEALTKSASEEMVVVPSSICGASPVGYITQSLGLKIGLITDAPPLIAFYIGRLLTLTLAIFLIYTAIRFAPFGKIIFLFFGLLPMTVQQIASFSYDAPHIGFILFFIAYLLKLTVTNEKMSQR
;
A
#
# COMPACT_ATOMS: atom_id res chain seq x y z
N MET A 1 -15.06 36.42 5.68
CA MET A 1 -15.26 35.07 5.09
C MET A 1 -14.21 34.06 5.58
N PHE A 2 -12.91 34.41 5.62
CA PHE A 2 -11.83 33.53 6.12
C PHE A 2 -11.95 33.10 7.60
N ASN A 3 -12.37 33.99 8.51
CA ASN A 3 -12.50 33.65 9.94
C ASN A 3 -13.56 32.56 10.21
N ASN A 4 -14.68 32.57 9.47
CA ASN A 4 -15.70 31.53 9.60
C ASN A 4 -15.23 30.15 9.10
N ILE A 5 -14.25 30.11 8.20
CA ILE A 5 -13.67 28.85 7.71
C ILE A 5 -12.74 28.28 8.77
N LEU A 6 -11.86 29.10 9.36
CA LEU A 6 -10.96 28.70 10.45
C LEU A 6 -11.72 28.22 11.71
N GLU A 7 -12.81 28.89 12.06
CA GLU A 7 -13.71 28.47 13.15
C GLU A 7 -14.32 27.08 12.89
N ARG A 8 -14.73 26.81 11.65
CA ARG A 8 -15.23 25.48 11.24
C ARG A 8 -14.15 24.41 11.29
N PHE A 9 -12.91 24.73 10.92
CA PHE A 9 -11.78 23.78 11.01
C PHE A 9 -11.46 23.38 12.44
N LYS A 10 -11.63 24.27 13.43
CA LYS A 10 -11.45 23.95 14.86
C LYS A 10 -12.43 22.91 15.39
N GLN A 11 -13.61 22.78 14.79
CA GLN A 11 -14.66 21.87 15.27
C GLN A 11 -14.58 20.46 14.65
N ILE A 12 -13.70 20.26 13.66
CA ILE A 12 -13.57 18.96 13.00
C ILE A 12 -12.77 18.01 13.90
N PRO A 13 -13.31 16.82 14.23
CA PRO A 13 -12.54 15.84 14.98
C PRO A 13 -11.33 15.39 14.15
N MET A 14 -10.17 15.27 14.81
CA MET A 14 -8.88 15.02 14.15
C MET A 14 -8.89 13.79 13.24
N GLU A 15 -9.62 12.75 13.63
CA GLU A 15 -9.78 11.54 12.82
C GLU A 15 -10.51 11.81 11.49
N LYS A 16 -11.50 12.71 11.45
CA LYS A 16 -12.15 13.10 10.19
C LYS A 16 -11.20 13.95 9.36
N LEU A 17 -10.51 14.92 9.97
CA LEU A 17 -9.53 15.75 9.28
C LEU A 17 -8.47 14.90 8.57
N TYR A 18 -8.00 13.83 9.22
CA TYR A 18 -7.11 12.85 8.59
C TYR A 18 -7.71 12.26 7.31
N LEU A 19 -8.95 11.77 7.33
CA LEU A 19 -9.60 11.21 6.14
C LEU A 19 -9.71 12.24 5.00
N TRP A 20 -10.13 13.47 5.32
CA TRP A 20 -10.27 14.54 4.34
C TRP A 20 -8.95 14.91 3.64
N LEU A 21 -7.81 14.66 4.29
CA LEU A 21 -6.49 14.94 3.72
C LEU A 21 -5.84 13.69 3.11
N ALA A 22 -5.81 12.58 3.83
CA ALA A 22 -5.14 11.36 3.44
C ALA A 22 -5.76 10.69 2.21
N ILE A 23 -7.09 10.73 2.05
CA ILE A 23 -7.76 10.14 0.88
C ILE A 23 -7.38 10.86 -0.41
N PRO A 24 -7.61 12.18 -0.58
CA PRO A 24 -7.27 12.85 -1.83
C PRO A 24 -5.77 12.83 -2.11
N ILE A 25 -4.93 13.08 -1.09
CA ILE A 25 -3.47 13.07 -1.27
C ILE A 25 -3.00 11.65 -1.62
N GLY A 26 -3.46 10.62 -0.90
CA GLY A 26 -3.12 9.23 -1.17
C GLY A 26 -3.56 8.77 -2.56
N LEU A 27 -4.75 9.15 -3.02
CA LEU A 27 -5.20 8.86 -4.39
C LEU A 27 -4.33 9.57 -5.44
N ILE A 28 -3.94 10.83 -5.19
CA ILE A 28 -3.01 11.54 -6.06
C ILE A 28 -1.69 10.77 -6.15
N PHE A 29 -1.08 10.39 -5.02
CA PHE A 29 0.16 9.60 -5.03
C PHE A 29 -0.02 8.25 -5.74
N LEU A 30 -1.12 7.54 -5.48
CA LEU A 30 -1.40 6.23 -6.06
C LEU A 30 -1.37 6.27 -7.59
N PHE A 31 -1.99 7.27 -8.22
CA PHE A 31 -2.06 7.40 -9.67
C PHE A 31 -0.90 8.18 -10.29
N LEU A 32 -0.37 9.19 -9.60
CA LEU A 32 0.71 10.03 -10.12
C LEU A 32 2.06 9.31 -10.10
N MET A 33 2.29 8.44 -9.11
CA MET A 33 3.51 7.66 -9.02
C MET A 33 3.51 6.54 -10.04
N PRO A 34 4.44 6.53 -11.02
CA PRO A 34 4.50 5.45 -11.99
C PRO A 34 4.76 4.11 -11.29
N PRO A 35 4.29 3.00 -11.88
CA PRO A 35 4.51 1.66 -11.33
C PRO A 35 6.01 1.37 -11.24
N PHE A 36 6.44 0.75 -10.14
CA PHE A 36 7.83 0.33 -9.88
C PHE A 36 8.85 1.47 -9.86
N GLN A 37 8.42 2.69 -9.55
CA GLN A 37 9.31 3.83 -9.26
C GLN A 37 9.50 4.06 -7.76
N VAL A 38 8.74 3.36 -6.92
CA VAL A 38 8.94 3.37 -5.47
C VAL A 38 10.06 2.39 -5.12
N PRO A 39 10.99 2.74 -4.20
CA PRO A 39 12.01 1.80 -3.74
C PRO A 39 11.41 0.44 -3.37
N ASP A 40 12.08 -0.63 -3.81
CA ASP A 40 11.77 -2.03 -3.50
C ASP A 40 10.38 -2.55 -3.94
N GLU A 41 9.59 -1.75 -4.66
CA GLU A 41 8.23 -2.10 -5.09
C GLU A 41 8.20 -3.37 -5.96
N GLY A 42 9.22 -3.59 -6.80
CA GLY A 42 9.35 -4.81 -7.59
C GLY A 42 9.56 -6.06 -6.72
N ALA A 43 10.36 -5.96 -5.67
CA ALA A 43 10.62 -7.08 -4.76
C ALA A 43 9.37 -7.42 -3.93
N HIS A 44 8.63 -6.39 -3.48
CA HIS A 44 7.35 -6.54 -2.80
C HIS A 44 6.26 -7.12 -3.72
N TYR A 45 6.26 -6.73 -5.00
CA TYR A 45 5.37 -7.29 -6.01
C TYR A 45 5.55 -8.80 -6.18
N PHE A 46 6.79 -9.26 -6.38
CA PHE A 46 7.06 -10.70 -6.52
C PHE A 46 6.67 -11.48 -5.25
N LYS A 47 6.86 -10.90 -4.06
CA LYS A 47 6.46 -11.54 -2.79
C LYS A 47 4.94 -11.66 -2.69
N ALA A 48 4.22 -10.60 -3.06
CA ALA A 48 2.76 -10.61 -3.09
C ALA A 48 2.21 -11.58 -4.15
N LEU A 49 2.86 -11.68 -5.32
CA LEU A 49 2.47 -12.60 -6.39
C LEU A 49 2.68 -14.07 -5.98
N ASN A 50 3.81 -14.37 -5.33
CA ASN A 50 4.05 -15.67 -4.73
C ASN A 50 2.95 -16.04 -3.71
N LEU A 51 2.61 -15.10 -2.82
CA LEU A 51 1.52 -15.28 -1.85
C LEU A 51 0.15 -15.48 -2.53
N ALA A 52 -0.14 -14.73 -3.59
CA ALA A 52 -1.39 -14.86 -4.36
C ALA A 52 -1.55 -16.25 -5.01
N GLN A 53 -0.44 -16.87 -5.41
CA GLN A 53 -0.40 -18.24 -5.93
C GLN A 53 -0.31 -19.32 -4.85
N GLY A 54 -0.35 -18.95 -3.56
CA GLY A 54 -0.42 -19.89 -2.44
C GLY A 54 0.93 -20.20 -1.78
N GLN A 55 2.02 -19.54 -2.18
CA GLN A 55 3.31 -19.70 -1.53
C GLN A 55 3.41 -18.81 -0.27
N ILE A 56 3.15 -19.41 0.88
CA ILE A 56 3.22 -18.74 2.19
C ILE A 56 4.67 -18.71 2.72
N THR A 57 5.40 -19.81 2.57
CA THR A 57 6.77 -19.97 3.06
C THR A 57 7.80 -19.79 1.95
N CYS A 58 9.05 -19.54 2.35
CA CYS A 58 10.14 -19.48 1.37
C CYS A 58 10.57 -20.85 0.87
N GLY A 59 11.10 -20.88 -0.36
CA GLY A 59 11.61 -22.10 -0.99
C GLY A 59 10.62 -22.83 -1.90
N GLY A 60 9.34 -22.45 -1.88
CA GLY A 60 8.38 -22.88 -2.91
C GLY A 60 8.69 -22.28 -4.28
N GLN A 61 8.23 -22.96 -5.32
CA GLN A 61 8.14 -22.43 -6.68
C GLN A 61 6.67 -22.44 -7.08
N VAL A 62 6.13 -21.27 -7.39
CA VAL A 62 4.79 -21.12 -7.94
C VAL A 62 4.88 -20.51 -9.32
N SER A 63 3.88 -20.81 -10.15
CA SER A 63 3.79 -20.27 -11.50
C SER A 63 2.68 -19.24 -11.59
N ALA A 64 2.90 -18.21 -12.39
CA ALA A 64 1.89 -17.20 -12.73
C ALA A 64 1.97 -16.88 -14.23
N PRO A 65 0.93 -16.26 -14.81
CA PRO A 65 0.94 -15.83 -16.19
C PRO A 65 2.18 -14.99 -16.54
N ALA A 66 2.79 -15.23 -17.70
CA ALA A 66 4.05 -14.63 -18.12
C ALA A 66 4.02 -13.09 -18.05
N ASN A 67 2.90 -12.47 -18.45
CA ASN A 67 2.71 -11.03 -18.41
C ASN A 67 2.54 -10.45 -17.00
N TYR A 68 2.12 -11.26 -16.01
CA TYR A 68 2.16 -10.87 -14.59
C TYR A 68 3.59 -10.90 -14.06
N VAL A 69 4.41 -11.87 -14.50
CA VAL A 69 5.81 -11.99 -14.07
C VAL A 69 6.70 -10.94 -14.74
N SER A 70 6.46 -10.61 -16.02
CA SER A 70 7.24 -9.61 -16.77
C SER A 70 6.88 -8.17 -16.42
N LEU A 71 5.73 -7.93 -15.77
CA LEU A 71 5.20 -6.59 -15.49
C LEU A 71 6.25 -5.63 -14.90
N PRO A 72 7.02 -5.96 -13.83
CA PRO A 72 8.03 -5.05 -13.30
C PRO A 72 9.12 -4.74 -14.33
N SER A 73 9.57 -5.73 -15.09
CA SER A 73 10.60 -5.55 -16.10
C SER A 73 10.14 -4.71 -17.30
N ASP A 74 8.85 -4.76 -17.63
CA ASP A 74 8.26 -4.02 -18.75
C ASP A 74 7.90 -2.57 -18.40
N THR A 75 7.74 -2.27 -17.12
CA THR A 75 7.24 -0.97 -16.62
C THR A 75 8.21 -0.22 -15.70
N MET A 76 9.38 -0.78 -15.36
CA MET A 76 10.45 -0.03 -14.70
C MET A 76 11.10 0.96 -15.69
N LEU A 77 11.00 2.27 -15.39
CA LEU A 77 11.59 3.36 -16.18
C LEU A 77 13.12 3.42 -16.11
N VAL A 78 13.74 2.76 -15.13
CA VAL A 78 15.17 2.92 -14.84
C VAL A 78 15.80 1.57 -14.47
N LYS A 79 16.49 0.94 -15.42
CA LYS A 79 17.57 0.01 -15.07
C LYS A 79 18.74 0.86 -14.55
N ILE A 80 18.92 0.96 -13.24
CA ILE A 80 20.15 1.55 -12.68
C ILE A 80 21.27 0.51 -12.79
N LYS A 81 21.86 0.40 -13.98
CA LYS A 81 23.23 -0.06 -14.23
C LYS A 81 23.58 0.18 -15.70
N GLY A 82 24.31 1.26 -15.97
CA GLY A 82 25.21 1.40 -17.13
C GLY A 82 24.64 1.41 -18.55
N GLU A 83 23.34 1.23 -18.78
CA GLU A 83 22.75 1.28 -20.12
C GLU A 83 21.57 2.26 -20.20
N ASP A 84 21.46 2.87 -21.38
CA ASP A 84 20.57 3.97 -21.75
C ASP A 84 19.22 3.99 -21.06
N ARG A 85 18.80 5.19 -20.63
CA ARG A 85 17.44 5.47 -20.16
C ARG A 85 16.43 5.16 -21.27
N LYS A 86 16.00 3.90 -21.38
CA LYS A 86 14.88 3.52 -22.23
C LYS A 86 13.62 4.15 -21.63
N LYS A 87 13.22 5.30 -22.18
CA LYS A 87 11.88 5.87 -21.97
C LYS A 87 10.88 4.73 -22.19
N ILE A 88 9.95 4.52 -21.27
CA ILE A 88 8.86 3.58 -21.50
C ILE A 88 8.14 4.03 -22.77
N SER A 89 8.14 3.16 -23.77
CA SER A 89 7.30 3.35 -24.95
C SER A 89 5.85 3.30 -24.48
N GLY A 90 5.05 4.35 -24.74
CA GLY A 90 3.64 4.38 -24.38
C GLY A 90 2.83 3.18 -24.92
N SER A 91 3.37 2.48 -25.93
CA SER A 91 2.84 1.21 -26.43
C SER A 91 2.84 0.09 -25.37
N LYS A 92 3.89 -0.02 -24.54
CA LYS A 92 4.00 -1.07 -23.50
C LYS A 92 3.03 -0.86 -22.34
N ILE A 93 2.80 0.40 -21.93
CA ILE A 93 1.80 0.73 -20.90
C ILE A 93 0.40 0.41 -21.44
N LYS A 94 0.11 0.78 -22.69
CA LYS A 94 -1.17 0.47 -23.34
C LYS A 94 -1.39 -1.04 -23.40
N GLU A 95 -0.36 -1.80 -23.75
CA GLU A 95 -0.40 -3.25 -23.78
C GLU A 95 -0.67 -3.88 -22.39
N ALA A 96 0.03 -3.42 -21.35
CA ALA A 96 -0.17 -3.87 -19.97
C ALA A 96 -1.53 -3.47 -19.37
N LEU A 97 -2.21 -2.47 -19.95
CA LEU A 97 -3.57 -2.04 -19.59
C LEU A 97 -4.66 -2.81 -20.33
N THR A 98 -4.39 -3.32 -21.53
CA THR A 98 -5.44 -3.88 -22.41
C THR A 98 -5.38 -5.39 -22.58
N LYS A 99 -4.20 -6.01 -22.41
CA LYS A 99 -4.07 -7.46 -22.57
C LYS A 99 -4.41 -8.18 -21.27
N SER A 100 -5.37 -9.12 -21.36
CA SER A 100 -5.71 -10.10 -20.32
C SER A 100 -4.52 -10.99 -19.94
N ALA A 101 -4.67 -11.86 -18.93
CA ALA A 101 -3.57 -12.70 -18.49
C ALA A 101 -3.09 -13.63 -19.62
N SER A 102 -1.78 -13.85 -19.68
CA SER A 102 -1.18 -14.78 -20.64
C SER A 102 -1.57 -16.22 -20.30
N GLU A 103 -1.82 -17.04 -21.32
CA GLU A 103 -1.99 -18.49 -21.16
C GLU A 103 -0.66 -19.17 -20.77
N GLU A 104 0.48 -18.58 -21.15
CA GLU A 104 1.79 -19.08 -20.78
C GLU A 104 2.09 -18.83 -19.30
N MET A 105 2.37 -19.91 -18.57
CA MET A 105 2.71 -19.87 -17.14
C MET A 105 4.22 -19.92 -16.95
N VAL A 106 4.76 -18.98 -16.18
CA VAL A 106 6.19 -18.87 -15.89
C VAL A 106 6.40 -18.91 -14.37
N VAL A 107 7.52 -19.49 -13.95
CA VAL A 107 7.91 -19.54 -12.54
C VAL A 107 8.13 -18.13 -12.01
N VAL A 108 7.43 -17.80 -10.92
CA VAL A 108 7.56 -16.50 -10.25
C VAL A 108 8.92 -16.46 -9.55
N PRO A 109 9.71 -15.39 -9.71
CA PRO A 109 10.94 -15.20 -8.96
C PRO A 109 10.68 -15.24 -7.44
N SER A 110 11.48 -16.02 -6.72
CA SER A 110 11.55 -15.96 -5.27
C SER A 110 12.05 -14.57 -4.84
N SER A 111 11.29 -13.89 -3.98
CA SER A 111 11.71 -12.61 -3.39
C SER A 111 11.36 -12.55 -1.90
N ILE A 112 12.26 -11.94 -1.12
CA ILE A 112 12.10 -11.57 0.29
C ILE A 112 11.60 -12.70 1.21
N CYS A 113 12.54 -13.48 1.75
CA CYS A 113 12.23 -14.59 2.65
C CYS A 113 11.94 -14.21 4.10
N GLY A 114 12.50 -13.12 4.60
CA GLY A 114 12.33 -12.69 5.99
C GLY A 114 11.04 -11.94 6.29
N ALA A 115 10.27 -11.55 5.27
CA ALA A 115 9.08 -10.72 5.47
C ALA A 115 7.83 -11.57 5.73
N SER A 116 7.03 -11.14 6.71
CA SER A 116 5.81 -11.83 7.11
C SER A 116 4.79 -11.83 5.97
N PRO A 117 4.11 -12.96 5.67
CA PRO A 117 3.04 -13.01 4.68
C PRO A 117 1.90 -12.03 4.99
N VAL A 118 1.68 -11.72 6.27
CA VAL A 118 0.58 -10.86 6.73
C VAL A 118 0.66 -9.45 6.13
N GLY A 119 1.86 -8.90 5.99
CA GLY A 119 2.05 -7.57 5.41
C GLY A 119 1.83 -7.49 3.89
N TYR A 120 1.61 -8.63 3.23
CA TYR A 120 1.32 -8.70 1.80
C TYR A 120 -0.12 -9.09 1.49
N ILE A 121 -0.98 -9.31 2.49
CA ILE A 121 -2.34 -9.82 2.28
C ILE A 121 -3.16 -8.91 1.36
N THR A 122 -3.07 -7.59 1.53
CA THR A 122 -3.83 -6.65 0.68
C THR A 122 -3.35 -6.64 -0.77
N GLN A 123 -2.03 -6.71 -0.94
CA GLN A 123 -1.36 -6.70 -2.23
C GLN A 123 -1.63 -8.00 -2.98
N SER A 124 -1.47 -9.14 -2.28
CA SER A 124 -1.73 -10.47 -2.83
C SER A 124 -3.22 -10.66 -3.14
N LEU A 125 -4.12 -10.10 -2.34
CA LEU A 125 -5.56 -10.10 -2.63
C LEU A 125 -5.86 -9.36 -3.93
N GLY A 126 -5.29 -8.16 -4.14
CA GLY A 126 -5.45 -7.43 -5.40
C GLY A 126 -4.95 -8.21 -6.61
N LEU A 127 -3.78 -8.82 -6.50
CA LEU A 127 -3.24 -9.68 -7.56
C LEU A 127 -4.09 -10.93 -7.79
N LYS A 128 -4.59 -11.57 -6.72
CA LYS A 128 -5.44 -12.75 -6.81
C LYS A 128 -6.77 -12.44 -7.47
N ILE A 129 -7.38 -11.29 -7.18
CA ILE A 129 -8.59 -10.82 -7.87
C ILE A 129 -8.30 -10.67 -9.36
N GLY A 130 -7.17 -10.04 -9.73
CA GLY A 130 -6.78 -9.90 -11.13
C GLY A 130 -6.60 -11.25 -11.83
N LEU A 131 -5.91 -12.19 -11.19
CA LEU A 131 -5.70 -13.54 -11.73
C LEU A 131 -7.02 -14.32 -11.90
N ILE A 132 -7.97 -14.19 -10.97
CA ILE A 132 -9.28 -14.89 -11.05
C ILE A 132 -10.17 -14.27 -12.13
N THR A 133 -10.08 -12.95 -12.33
CA THR A 133 -10.90 -12.20 -13.28
C THR A 133 -10.27 -12.08 -14.67
N ASP A 134 -9.10 -12.70 -14.87
CA ASP A 134 -8.30 -12.57 -16.09
C ASP A 134 -8.00 -11.10 -16.46
N ALA A 135 -7.88 -10.25 -15.44
CA ALA A 135 -7.65 -8.83 -15.63
C ALA A 135 -6.20 -8.57 -16.10
N PRO A 136 -5.97 -7.48 -16.84
CA PRO A 136 -4.64 -7.00 -17.16
C PRO A 136 -3.75 -6.84 -15.90
N PRO A 137 -2.47 -7.25 -15.94
CA PRO A 137 -1.59 -7.24 -14.78
C PRO A 137 -1.47 -5.86 -14.11
N LEU A 138 -1.50 -4.79 -14.91
CA LEU A 138 -1.40 -3.43 -14.38
C LEU A 138 -2.66 -3.03 -13.59
N ILE A 139 -3.85 -3.47 -14.02
CA ILE A 139 -5.10 -3.24 -13.28
C ILE A 139 -5.05 -3.97 -11.93
N ALA A 140 -4.62 -5.23 -11.93
CA ALA A 140 -4.45 -6.02 -10.71
C ALA A 140 -3.47 -5.35 -9.72
N PHE A 141 -2.38 -4.78 -10.24
CA PHE A 141 -1.42 -4.01 -9.46
C PHE A 141 -2.04 -2.76 -8.81
N TYR A 142 -2.81 -1.96 -9.56
CA TYR A 142 -3.49 -0.77 -9.02
C TYR A 142 -4.59 -1.12 -8.01
N ILE A 143 -5.29 -2.24 -8.21
CA ILE A 143 -6.22 -2.77 -7.19
C ILE A 143 -5.47 -3.10 -5.91
N GLY A 144 -4.29 -3.74 -6.01
CA GLY A 144 -3.41 -3.98 -4.86
C GLY A 144 -3.03 -2.69 -4.14
N ARG A 145 -2.55 -1.67 -4.86
CA ARG A 145 -2.24 -0.34 -4.26
C ARG A 145 -3.46 0.28 -3.57
N LEU A 146 -4.63 0.19 -4.17
CA LEU A 146 -5.87 0.77 -3.61
C LEU A 146 -6.29 0.06 -2.32
N LEU A 147 -6.23 -1.27 -2.30
CA LEU A 147 -6.54 -2.07 -1.10
C LEU A 147 -5.56 -1.78 0.04
N THR A 148 -4.28 -1.69 -0.28
CA THR A 148 -3.23 -1.35 0.68
C THR A 148 -3.41 0.06 1.25
N LEU A 149 -3.68 1.06 0.39
CA LEU A 149 -3.98 2.43 0.81
C LEU A 149 -5.21 2.48 1.72
N THR A 150 -6.27 1.78 1.35
CA THR A 150 -7.52 1.73 2.12
C THR A 150 -7.30 1.14 3.51
N LEU A 151 -6.57 0.01 3.61
CA LEU A 151 -6.24 -0.61 4.88
C LEU A 151 -5.39 0.31 5.75
N ALA A 152 -4.35 0.92 5.20
CA ALA A 152 -3.47 1.82 5.95
C ALA A 152 -4.23 3.06 6.46
N ILE A 153 -5.06 3.69 5.62
CA ILE A 153 -5.91 4.82 6.03
C ILE A 153 -6.86 4.39 7.14
N PHE A 154 -7.49 3.22 7.04
CA PHE A 154 -8.39 2.70 8.06
C PHE A 154 -7.67 2.48 9.40
N LEU A 155 -6.49 1.87 9.39
CA LEU A 155 -5.70 1.62 10.61
C LEU A 155 -5.24 2.94 11.27
N ILE A 156 -4.76 3.90 10.48
CA ILE A 156 -4.33 5.21 11.02
C ILE A 156 -5.53 6.02 11.53
N TYR A 157 -6.66 5.99 10.81
CA TYR A 157 -7.90 6.61 11.27
C TYR A 157 -8.36 6.04 12.62
N THR A 158 -8.37 4.71 12.75
CA THR A 158 -8.74 4.05 14.01
C THR A 158 -7.73 4.35 15.12
N ALA A 159 -6.44 4.45 14.82
CA ALA A 159 -5.42 4.91 15.75
C ALA A 159 -5.73 6.32 16.30
N ILE A 160 -6.00 7.30 15.42
CA ILE A 160 -6.33 8.67 15.82
C ILE A 160 -7.61 8.70 16.66
N ARG A 161 -8.61 7.88 16.29
CA ARG A 161 -9.87 7.78 17.03
C ARG A 161 -9.67 7.20 18.44
N PHE A 162 -8.81 6.20 18.58
CA PHE A 162 -8.60 5.48 19.84
C PHE A 162 -7.62 6.19 20.79
N ALA A 163 -6.72 7.01 20.25
CA ALA A 163 -5.78 7.77 21.05
C ALA A 163 -6.52 8.67 22.08
N PRO A 164 -6.34 8.43 23.39
CA PRO A 164 -7.03 9.20 24.43
C PRO A 164 -6.53 10.66 24.50
N PHE A 165 -5.27 10.89 24.11
CA PHE A 165 -4.63 12.19 23.97
C PHE A 165 -3.59 12.14 22.84
N GLY A 166 -3.03 13.29 22.46
CA GLY A 166 -1.97 13.35 21.45
C GLY A 166 -2.41 13.05 20.01
N LYS A 167 -3.72 13.16 19.71
CA LYS A 167 -4.27 12.91 18.36
C LYS A 167 -3.55 13.64 17.22
N ILE A 168 -3.02 14.84 17.51
CA ILE A 168 -2.26 15.63 16.54
C ILE A 168 -0.94 14.97 16.13
N ILE A 169 -0.33 14.16 17.01
CA ILE A 169 0.91 13.42 16.74
C ILE A 169 0.61 12.29 15.75
N PHE A 170 -0.45 11.52 15.98
CA PHE A 170 -0.90 10.48 15.05
C PHE A 170 -1.28 11.07 13.69
N LEU A 171 -1.98 12.21 13.69
CA LEU A 171 -2.30 12.95 12.46
C LEU A 171 -1.04 13.37 11.71
N PHE A 172 -0.05 13.94 12.42
CA PHE A 172 1.21 14.38 11.83
C PHE A 172 1.96 13.23 11.17
N PHE A 173 2.19 12.13 11.89
CA PHE A 173 2.89 10.96 11.33
C PHE A 173 2.11 10.29 10.19
N GLY A 174 0.78 10.28 10.27
CA GLY A 174 -0.07 9.75 9.20
C GLY A 174 -0.06 10.59 7.92
N LEU A 175 0.24 11.89 8.01
CA LEU A 175 0.23 12.83 6.89
C LEU A 175 1.62 13.29 6.44
N LEU A 176 2.70 12.75 7.02
CA LEU A 176 4.04 13.00 6.50
C LEU A 176 4.10 12.62 5.01
N PRO A 177 4.72 13.43 4.14
CA PRO A 177 4.77 13.16 2.70
C PRO A 177 5.29 11.75 2.39
N MET A 178 6.33 11.31 3.11
CA MET A 178 6.88 9.96 2.98
C MET A 178 5.89 8.87 3.42
N THR A 179 5.14 9.08 4.51
CA THR A 179 4.11 8.14 4.94
C THR A 179 3.03 8.00 3.89
N VAL A 180 2.49 9.11 3.38
CA VAL A 180 1.41 9.09 2.38
C VAL A 180 1.88 8.45 1.07
N GLN A 181 3.12 8.73 0.66
CA GLN A 181 3.76 8.08 -0.49
C GLN A 181 3.86 6.55 -0.30
N GLN A 182 4.33 6.09 0.87
CA GLN A 182 4.49 4.67 1.15
C GLN A 182 3.15 3.93 1.21
N ILE A 183 2.14 4.48 1.91
CA ILE A 183 0.82 3.85 1.99
C ILE A 183 0.07 3.80 0.64
N ALA A 184 0.41 4.69 -0.30
CA ALA A 184 -0.15 4.71 -1.65
C ALA A 184 0.60 3.82 -2.66
N SER A 185 1.75 3.28 -2.26
CA SER A 185 2.59 2.41 -3.10
C SER A 185 2.32 0.92 -2.86
N PHE A 186 2.84 0.06 -3.73
CA PHE A 186 2.78 -1.39 -3.57
C PHE A 186 3.90 -1.86 -2.60
N SER A 187 3.85 -1.37 -1.36
CA SER A 187 4.89 -1.60 -0.34
C SER A 187 4.36 -2.37 0.86
N TYR A 188 5.24 -3.17 1.46
CA TYR A 188 5.03 -3.85 2.73
C TYR A 188 4.90 -2.87 3.91
N ASP A 189 5.47 -1.68 3.78
CA ASP A 189 5.52 -0.66 4.84
C ASP A 189 4.14 -0.10 5.17
N ALA A 190 3.23 -0.08 4.19
CA ALA A 190 1.91 0.51 4.33
C ALA A 190 1.09 -0.11 5.48
N PRO A 191 0.86 -1.44 5.53
CA PRO A 191 0.20 -2.04 6.69
C PRO A 191 1.05 -1.91 7.97
N HIS A 192 2.38 -1.92 7.89
CA HIS A 192 3.25 -1.80 9.06
C HIS A 192 3.06 -0.47 9.78
N ILE A 193 3.11 0.64 9.04
CA ILE A 193 2.87 1.97 9.58
C ILE A 193 1.49 2.05 10.23
N GLY A 194 0.46 1.52 9.56
CA GLY A 194 -0.90 1.47 10.09
C GLY A 194 -0.98 0.69 11.41
N PHE A 195 -0.43 -0.52 11.45
CA PHE A 195 -0.45 -1.36 12.65
C PHE A 195 0.36 -0.78 13.80
N ILE A 196 1.52 -0.18 13.55
CA ILE A 196 2.34 0.44 14.60
C ILE A 196 1.58 1.60 15.25
N LEU A 197 1.02 2.51 14.45
CA LEU A 197 0.25 3.64 14.99
C LEU A 197 -1.00 3.15 15.73
N PHE A 198 -1.72 2.17 15.17
CA PHE A 198 -2.87 1.57 15.83
C PHE A 198 -2.50 0.93 17.17
N PHE A 199 -1.42 0.16 17.21
CA PHE A 199 -0.94 -0.52 18.41
C PHE A 199 -0.57 0.48 19.52
N ILE A 200 0.17 1.54 19.19
CA ILE A 200 0.51 2.59 20.15
C ILE A 200 -0.75 3.28 20.69
N ALA A 201 -1.68 3.68 19.81
CA ALA A 201 -2.94 4.30 20.24
C ALA A 201 -3.77 3.38 21.15
N TYR A 202 -3.79 2.09 20.84
CA TYR A 202 -4.49 1.08 21.63
C TYR A 202 -3.86 0.89 23.01
N LEU A 203 -2.53 0.81 23.10
CA LEU A 203 -1.82 0.75 24.39
C LEU A 203 -2.11 1.97 25.25
N LEU A 204 -2.02 3.17 24.69
CA LEU A 204 -2.33 4.41 25.41
C LEU A 204 -3.75 4.41 25.96
N LYS A 205 -4.71 3.94 25.15
CA LYS A 205 -6.11 3.82 25.57
C LYS A 205 -6.28 2.87 26.76
N LEU A 206 -5.57 1.73 26.76
CA LEU A 206 -5.62 0.76 27.86
C LEU A 206 -5.02 1.35 29.14
N THR A 207 -3.88 2.03 29.08
CA THR A 207 -3.23 2.64 30.25
C THR A 207 -4.15 3.64 30.94
N VAL A 208 -4.74 4.57 30.18
CA VAL A 208 -5.66 5.58 30.72
C VAL A 208 -6.95 4.96 31.28
N THR A 209 -7.41 3.86 30.68
CA THR A 209 -8.60 3.15 31.18
C THR A 209 -8.32 2.43 32.49
N ASN A 210 -7.15 1.81 32.62
CA ASN A 210 -6.73 1.12 33.85
C ASN A 210 -6.51 2.11 35.01
N GLU A 211 -5.91 3.27 34.78
CA GLU A 211 -5.78 4.31 35.83
C GLU A 211 -7.15 4.71 36.40
N LYS A 212 -8.17 4.86 35.54
CA LYS A 212 -9.55 5.17 35.98
C LYS A 212 -10.19 4.04 36.79
N MET A 213 -9.80 2.79 36.55
CA MET A 213 -10.30 1.64 37.31
C MET A 213 -9.56 1.46 38.63
N SER A 214 -8.25 1.76 38.69
CA SER A 214 -7.45 1.65 39.91
C SER A 214 -7.71 2.76 40.93
N GLN A 215 -8.31 3.88 40.51
CA GLN A 215 -8.70 5.00 41.40
C GLN A 215 -10.14 4.90 41.93
N ARG A 216 -10.83 3.78 41.67
CA ARG A 216 -12.15 3.44 42.24
C ARG A 216 -12.01 2.36 43.30
#